data_AF-A0AAD5E0X0-F1
#
_entry.id   AF-A0AAD5E0X0-F1
#
_cell.length_a   1.000
_cell.length_b   1.000
_cell.length_c   1.000
_cell.angle_alpha   90.00
_cell.angle_beta   90.00
_cell.angle_gamma   90.00
#
_symmetry.space_group_name_H-M   'P 1'
#
loop_
_entity.id
_entity.type
_entity.pdbx_description
1 polymer ?
#
loop_
_entity_poly.entity_id
_entity_poly.type
_entity_poly.pdbx_seq_one_letter_code
_entity_poly.pdbx_strand_id
1 'polypeptide(L)'
;MMEAAVKHQTGIRLQRVHDDFWFWDSDQDKVVQAWRVMNEYASSVNLRFNTEKSGSAVVSNKDNNKASLAAFGPSPLPQARVWWGSLVFRADGLFQIDHALIEPHIEEMRQKLKTSKTVLSWVNVYNKYTAFFLRSFGSCAKVLGIQHLNQIGECMQMIQKRVFQEQNGNALAALKKQFEIFQSTDILDMWAYWPLPAGGLGMKNYLMDIGALRETFIKVEHTDFTDLPKEDKVLWEEQEKNKETARKDLHITLEALEDVSSTWYSQRQVHLPQTFEQYCELRETKHSLWTTRFREVLEIVDLSPPVELDANMNTQLDSLGLSSANDVTYAKRVISYYDNQLGKAFGSLEFLDMALIPKSLVQSLNKAKVQWDA
;
A
#
# COMPACT_ATOMS: atom_id res chain seq x y z
N MET A 1 -6.98 9.51 -26.50
CA MET A 1 -6.95 9.17 -27.94
C MET A 1 -6.10 7.92 -28.19
N MET A 2 -4.90 7.84 -27.61
CA MET A 2 -4.08 6.61 -27.60
C MET A 2 -4.83 5.40 -27.02
N GLU A 3 -5.55 5.59 -25.91
CA GLU A 3 -6.29 4.54 -25.22
C GLU A 3 -7.35 3.89 -26.13
N ALA A 4 -8.05 4.73 -26.91
CA ALA A 4 -9.04 4.27 -27.88
C ALA A 4 -8.39 3.52 -29.05
N ALA A 5 -7.24 4.00 -29.54
CA ALA A 5 -6.48 3.34 -30.61
C ALA A 5 -6.00 1.95 -30.19
N VAL A 6 -5.41 1.82 -28.99
CA VAL A 6 -4.98 0.54 -28.42
C VAL A 6 -6.18 -0.41 -28.28
N LYS A 7 -7.28 0.05 -27.67
CA LYS A 7 -8.48 -0.78 -27.50
C LYS A 7 -9.06 -1.26 -28.82
N HIS A 8 -9.15 -0.40 -29.83
CA HIS A 8 -9.70 -0.76 -31.14
C HIS A 8 -8.83 -1.80 -31.87
N GLN A 9 -7.51 -1.68 -31.79
CA GLN A 9 -6.59 -2.54 -32.55
C GLN A 9 -6.25 -3.85 -31.84
N THR A 10 -6.32 -3.89 -30.51
CA THR A 10 -5.84 -5.04 -29.72
C THR A 10 -6.89 -5.64 -28.80
N GLY A 11 -7.98 -4.91 -28.54
CA GLY A 11 -8.94 -5.25 -27.49
C GLY A 11 -8.48 -4.90 -26.07
N ILE A 12 -7.20 -4.57 -25.86
CA ILE A 12 -6.65 -4.28 -24.53
C ILE A 12 -7.10 -2.91 -24.04
N ARG A 13 -7.50 -2.85 -22.76
CA ARG A 13 -7.76 -1.57 -22.09
C ARG A 13 -6.46 -1.03 -21.51
N LEU A 14 -6.02 0.10 -22.05
CA LEU A 14 -4.90 0.86 -21.48
C LEU A 14 -5.35 1.61 -20.23
N GLN A 15 -4.73 1.30 -19.09
CA GLN A 15 -4.95 2.02 -17.84
C GLN A 15 -3.98 3.20 -17.75
N ARG A 16 -4.43 4.30 -17.16
CA ARG A 16 -3.65 5.54 -17.10
C ARG A 16 -3.91 6.30 -15.81
N VAL A 17 -2.84 6.75 -15.17
CA VAL A 17 -2.87 7.80 -14.14
C VAL A 17 -1.82 8.85 -14.53
N HIS A 18 -2.26 10.07 -14.81
CA HIS A 18 -1.42 11.16 -15.31
C HIS A 18 -0.61 10.79 -16.58
N ASP A 19 0.70 10.58 -16.47
CA ASP A 19 1.62 10.19 -17.54
C ASP A 19 2.07 8.72 -17.46
N ASP A 20 1.63 7.99 -16.43
CA ASP A 20 1.90 6.57 -16.25
C ASP A 20 0.83 5.72 -16.93
N PHE A 21 1.27 4.66 -17.61
CA PHE A 21 0.43 3.73 -18.35
C PHE A 21 0.76 2.29 -17.97
N TRP A 22 -0.26 1.45 -17.85
CA TRP A 22 -0.09 0.02 -17.69
C TRP A 22 -1.20 -0.76 -18.40
N PHE A 23 -0.87 -1.96 -18.84
CA PHE A 23 -1.75 -2.85 -19.59
C PHE A 23 -1.22 -4.28 -19.49
N TRP A 24 -2.10 -5.25 -19.65
CA TRP A 24 -1.79 -6.67 -19.56
C TRP A 24 -2.77 -7.47 -20.42
N ASP A 25 -2.33 -8.64 -20.89
CA ASP A 25 -3.17 -9.67 -21.49
C ASP A 25 -2.45 -11.02 -21.32
N SER A 26 -3.20 -12.12 -21.31
CA SER A 26 -2.65 -13.47 -21.37
C SER A 26 -2.02 -13.80 -22.74
N ASP A 27 -2.48 -13.13 -23.79
CA ASP A 27 -1.96 -13.23 -25.14
C ASP A 27 -0.80 -12.25 -25.34
N GLN A 28 0.40 -12.82 -25.41
CA GLN A 28 1.64 -12.06 -25.57
C GLN A 28 1.67 -11.21 -26.85
N ASP A 29 1.06 -11.67 -27.94
CA ASP A 29 1.09 -10.95 -29.21
C ASP A 29 0.22 -9.69 -29.15
N LYS A 30 -0.89 -9.73 -28.42
CA LYS A 30 -1.70 -8.53 -28.15
C LYS A 30 -0.94 -7.50 -27.33
N VAL A 31 -0.19 -7.93 -26.30
CA VAL A 31 0.64 -7.02 -25.48
C VAL A 31 1.72 -6.37 -26.33
N VAL A 32 2.40 -7.14 -27.18
CA VAL A 32 3.41 -6.62 -28.13
C VAL A 32 2.77 -5.62 -29.11
N GLN A 33 1.61 -5.94 -29.65
CA GLN A 33 0.90 -5.03 -30.56
C GLN A 33 0.45 -3.75 -29.86
N ALA A 34 -0.06 -3.84 -28.63
CA ALA A 34 -0.47 -2.66 -27.86
C ALA A 34 0.71 -1.71 -27.63
N TRP A 35 1.89 -2.24 -27.29
CA TRP A 35 3.11 -1.45 -27.16
C TRP A 35 3.52 -0.77 -28.47
N ARG A 36 3.40 -1.45 -29.62
CA ARG A 36 3.67 -0.84 -30.94
C ARG A 36 2.72 0.32 -31.23
N VAL A 37 1.42 0.11 -31.04
CA VAL A 37 0.39 1.14 -31.24
C VAL A 37 0.63 2.35 -30.34
N MET A 38 1.02 2.12 -29.08
CA MET A 38 1.41 3.21 -28.17
C MET A 38 2.58 4.01 -28.71
N ASN A 39 3.65 3.35 -29.18
CA ASN A 39 4.84 4.02 -29.71
C ASN A 39 4.57 4.78 -31.02
N GLU A 40 3.77 4.21 -31.91
CA GLU A 40 3.31 4.87 -33.14
C GLU A 40 2.51 6.14 -32.82
N TYR A 41 1.56 6.03 -31.90
CA TYR A 41 0.77 7.18 -31.45
C TYR A 41 1.67 8.25 -30.82
N ALA A 42 2.55 7.87 -29.88
CA ALA A 42 3.48 8.81 -29.24
C ALA A 42 4.34 9.54 -30.29
N SER A 43 4.88 8.80 -31.25
CA SER A 43 5.67 9.36 -32.35
C SER A 43 4.88 10.35 -33.21
N SER A 44 3.60 10.06 -33.51
CA SER A 44 2.74 10.95 -34.29
C SER A 44 2.48 12.30 -33.62
N VAL A 45 2.60 12.37 -32.29
CA VAL A 45 2.43 13.59 -31.49
C VAL A 45 3.76 14.15 -30.96
N ASN A 46 4.91 13.71 -31.52
CA ASN A 46 6.26 14.11 -31.10
C ASN A 46 6.59 13.83 -29.62
N LEU A 47 6.01 12.76 -29.06
CA LEU A 47 6.34 12.23 -27.74
C LEU A 47 7.12 10.92 -27.86
N ARG A 48 7.78 10.53 -26.78
CA ARG A 48 8.47 9.23 -26.66
C ARG A 48 8.31 8.69 -25.25
N PHE A 49 8.15 7.37 -25.12
CA PHE A 49 8.18 6.73 -23.81
C PHE A 49 9.59 6.73 -23.26
N ASN A 50 9.72 6.95 -21.95
CA ASN A 50 10.99 6.84 -21.27
C ASN A 50 11.33 5.36 -21.07
N THR A 51 12.29 4.85 -21.85
CA THR A 51 12.71 3.44 -21.81
C THR A 51 13.32 3.03 -20.48
N GLU A 52 13.95 3.95 -19.74
CA GLU A 52 14.52 3.68 -18.41
C GLU A 52 13.43 3.51 -17.35
N LYS A 53 12.26 4.14 -17.56
CA LYS A 53 11.09 4.04 -16.68
C LYS A 53 10.03 3.06 -17.17
N SER A 54 10.27 2.40 -18.31
CA SER A 54 9.34 1.43 -18.88
C SER A 54 9.83 0.03 -18.60
N GLY A 55 8.97 -0.84 -18.07
CA GLY A 55 9.30 -2.23 -17.78
C GLY A 55 8.31 -3.20 -18.41
N SER A 56 8.70 -4.47 -18.51
CA SER A 56 7.79 -5.56 -18.87
C SER A 56 8.01 -6.76 -17.97
N ALA A 57 6.96 -7.55 -17.78
CA ALA A 57 7.00 -8.73 -16.95
C ALA A 57 6.04 -9.80 -17.48
N VAL A 58 6.48 -11.05 -17.39
CA VAL A 58 5.66 -12.24 -17.66
C VAL A 58 5.35 -12.92 -16.33
N VAL A 59 4.06 -13.07 -16.04
CA VAL A 59 3.56 -13.80 -14.87
C VAL A 59 3.19 -15.21 -15.30
N SER A 60 3.67 -16.20 -14.56
CA SER A 60 3.45 -17.61 -14.86
C SER A 60 3.15 -18.38 -13.58
N ASN A 61 2.07 -19.15 -13.60
CA ASN A 61 1.75 -20.09 -12.52
C ASN A 61 2.50 -21.44 -12.67
N LYS A 62 3.33 -21.59 -13.72
CA LYS A 62 4.06 -22.85 -14.00
C LYS A 62 5.40 -22.95 -13.29
N ASP A 63 5.94 -21.84 -12.80
CA ASP A 63 7.20 -21.84 -12.07
C ASP A 63 6.95 -22.19 -10.60
N ASN A 64 7.33 -23.41 -10.21
CA ASN A 64 7.37 -23.84 -8.81
C ASN A 64 8.29 -22.95 -7.94
N ASN A 65 9.10 -22.08 -8.56
CA ASN A 65 9.90 -21.07 -7.89
C ASN A 65 9.12 -19.75 -7.73
N LYS A 66 8.13 -19.78 -6.83
CA LYS A 66 7.28 -18.62 -6.48
C LYS A 66 8.11 -17.37 -6.13
N ALA A 67 9.33 -17.53 -5.60
CA ALA A 67 10.20 -16.43 -5.17
C ALA A 67 11.11 -15.80 -6.26
N SER A 68 10.94 -16.15 -7.55
CA SER A 68 11.80 -15.61 -8.62
C SER A 68 11.25 -14.30 -9.21
N LEU A 69 12.16 -13.45 -9.70
CA LEU A 69 11.80 -12.23 -10.44
C LEU A 69 11.11 -12.57 -11.76
N ALA A 70 10.13 -11.76 -12.17
CA ALA A 70 9.43 -11.98 -13.43
C ALA A 70 10.39 -11.88 -14.63
N ALA A 71 10.27 -12.82 -15.57
CA ALA A 71 10.95 -12.73 -16.86
C ALA A 71 10.45 -11.51 -17.64
N PHE A 72 11.30 -10.94 -18.50
CA PHE A 72 10.87 -9.86 -19.38
C PHE A 72 9.96 -10.39 -20.48
N GLY A 73 9.05 -9.52 -20.95
CA GLY A 73 8.30 -9.80 -22.17
C GLY A 73 9.23 -9.87 -23.39
N PRO A 74 8.79 -10.47 -24.50
CA PRO A 74 9.58 -10.53 -25.73
C PRO A 74 9.82 -9.13 -26.31
N SER A 75 10.85 -9.01 -27.16
CA SER A 75 11.04 -7.84 -28.01
C SER A 75 9.78 -7.55 -28.85
N PRO A 76 9.35 -6.28 -29.02
CA PRO A 76 10.05 -5.03 -28.67
C PRO A 76 9.65 -4.44 -27.31
N LEU A 77 9.11 -5.24 -26.39
CA LEU A 77 8.74 -4.74 -25.06
C LEU A 77 9.97 -4.30 -24.26
N PRO A 78 9.81 -3.33 -23.33
CA PRO A 78 10.91 -2.85 -22.50
C PRO A 78 11.61 -3.98 -21.74
N GLN A 79 12.92 -4.08 -21.87
CA GLN A 79 13.76 -5.09 -21.20
C GLN A 79 14.24 -4.62 -19.84
N ALA A 80 13.32 -4.07 -19.04
CA ALA A 80 13.57 -3.61 -17.69
C ALA A 80 12.46 -4.11 -16.75
N ARG A 81 12.76 -4.13 -15.44
CA ARG A 81 11.85 -4.65 -14.42
C ARG A 81 10.64 -3.73 -14.27
N VAL A 82 9.49 -4.32 -13.95
CA VAL A 82 8.34 -3.56 -13.42
C VAL A 82 8.60 -3.34 -11.93
N TRP A 83 8.61 -2.08 -11.51
CA TRP A 83 8.93 -1.68 -10.15
C TRP A 83 8.09 -0.48 -9.70
N TRP A 84 7.95 -0.31 -8.38
CA TRP A 84 7.32 0.84 -7.74
C TRP A 84 8.00 1.11 -6.40
N GLY A 85 8.56 2.31 -6.21
CA GLY A 85 9.37 2.60 -5.02
C GLY A 85 10.57 1.64 -4.94
N SER A 86 10.61 0.82 -3.88
CA SER A 86 11.61 -0.24 -3.70
C SER A 86 11.05 -1.64 -3.99
N LEU A 87 9.86 -1.73 -4.61
CA LEU A 87 9.21 -2.99 -4.94
C LEU A 87 9.51 -3.41 -6.38
N VAL A 88 9.82 -4.68 -6.59
CA VAL A 88 10.01 -5.30 -7.91
C VAL A 88 9.06 -6.47 -8.10
N PHE A 89 8.57 -6.64 -9.32
CA PHE A 89 7.54 -7.62 -9.65
C PHE A 89 8.11 -9.04 -9.83
N ARG A 90 7.41 -10.04 -9.27
CA ARG A 90 7.78 -11.45 -9.28
C ARG A 90 7.02 -12.25 -10.34
N ALA A 91 7.56 -13.42 -10.67
CA ALA A 91 6.97 -14.33 -11.64
C ALA A 91 5.60 -14.88 -11.22
N ASP A 92 5.29 -14.88 -9.92
CA ASP A 92 4.01 -15.32 -9.35
C ASP A 92 2.95 -14.21 -9.25
N GLY A 93 3.27 -13.00 -9.75
CA GLY A 93 2.35 -11.87 -9.73
C GLY A 93 2.33 -11.09 -8.42
N LEU A 94 3.24 -11.39 -7.48
CA LEU A 94 3.44 -10.61 -6.26
C LEU A 94 4.59 -9.60 -6.42
N PHE A 95 4.74 -8.71 -5.44
CA PHE A 95 5.89 -7.83 -5.32
C PHE A 95 6.85 -8.32 -4.23
N GLN A 96 8.14 -8.00 -4.37
CA GLN A 96 9.12 -8.13 -3.31
C GLN A 96 9.93 -6.85 -3.18
N ILE A 97 10.49 -6.64 -1.99
CA ILE A 97 11.39 -5.53 -1.72
C ILE A 97 12.76 -5.82 -2.36
N ASP A 98 13.24 -4.91 -3.20
CA ASP A 98 14.59 -4.95 -3.76
C ASP A 98 15.56 -4.16 -2.87
N HIS A 99 16.41 -4.89 -2.16
CA HIS A 99 17.40 -4.29 -1.26
C HIS A 99 18.44 -3.42 -1.98
N ALA A 100 18.73 -3.68 -3.26
CA ALA A 100 19.69 -2.88 -4.00
C ALA A 100 19.20 -1.44 -4.23
N LEU A 101 17.88 -1.24 -4.33
CA LEU A 101 17.25 0.09 -4.44
C LEU A 101 17.29 0.87 -3.12
N ILE A 102 17.53 0.19 -1.99
CA ILE A 102 17.46 0.76 -0.64
C ILE A 102 18.84 1.14 -0.13
N GLU A 103 19.87 0.39 -0.51
CA GLU A 103 21.24 0.53 0.00
C GLU A 103 21.79 1.98 -0.07
N PRO A 104 21.62 2.73 -1.18
CA PRO A 104 22.10 4.12 -1.24
C PRO A 104 21.46 5.01 -0.17
N HIS A 105 20.17 4.81 0.10
CA HIS A 105 19.41 5.59 1.09
C HIS A 105 19.76 5.19 2.53
N ILE A 106 20.18 3.95 2.77
CA ILE A 106 20.70 3.51 4.08
C ILE A 106 21.99 4.29 4.41
N GLU A 107 22.91 4.37 3.45
CA GLU A 107 24.16 5.10 3.65
C GLU A 107 23.95 6.61 3.77
N GLU A 108 23.03 7.16 2.99
CA GLU A 108 22.63 8.56 3.12
C GLU A 108 22.06 8.85 4.51
N MET A 109 21.12 8.03 4.99
CA MET A 109 20.55 8.14 6.34
C MET A 109 21.65 8.10 7.40
N ARG A 110 22.58 7.13 7.31
CA ARG A 110 23.69 6.97 8.25
C ARG A 110 24.56 8.23 8.31
N GLN A 111 24.91 8.78 7.16
CA GLN A 111 25.72 9.99 7.08
C GLN A 111 24.98 11.21 7.64
N LYS A 112 23.70 11.41 7.29
CA LYS A 112 22.90 12.53 7.80
C LYS A 112 22.76 12.47 9.33
N LEU A 113 22.47 11.30 9.89
CA LEU A 113 22.38 11.09 11.34
C LEU A 113 23.71 11.39 12.05
N LYS A 114 24.84 10.93 11.49
CA LYS A 114 26.17 11.20 12.04
C LYS A 114 26.50 12.70 12.08
N THR A 115 26.05 13.46 11.08
CA THR A 115 26.29 14.91 10.97
C THR A 115 25.28 15.78 11.72
N SER A 116 24.20 15.19 12.26
CA SER A 116 23.20 15.93 13.03
C SER A 116 23.80 16.53 14.30
N LYS A 117 23.75 17.86 14.39
CA LYS A 117 24.34 18.63 15.52
C LYS A 117 23.43 18.73 16.74
N THR A 118 22.14 18.47 16.59
CA THR A 118 21.14 18.59 17.65
C THR A 118 20.25 17.37 17.70
N VAL A 119 19.75 17.05 18.90
CA VAL A 119 18.81 15.93 19.14
C VAL A 119 17.60 16.01 18.19
N LEU A 120 16.99 17.19 18.09
CA LEU A 120 15.78 17.36 17.27
C LEU A 120 16.06 17.24 15.77
N SER A 121 17.25 17.67 15.31
CA SER A 121 17.68 17.43 13.92
C SER A 121 17.87 15.94 13.64
N TRP A 122 18.49 15.21 14.58
CA TRP A 122 18.71 13.77 14.48
C TRP A 122 17.37 13.02 14.41
N VAL A 123 16.42 13.32 15.32
CA VAL A 123 15.09 12.71 15.35
C VAL A 123 14.31 13.00 14.07
N ASN A 124 14.38 14.24 13.56
CA ASN A 124 13.73 14.61 12.30
C ASN A 124 14.29 13.83 11.10
N VAL A 125 15.62 13.67 11.02
CA VAL A 125 16.28 12.84 9.99
C VAL A 125 15.79 11.40 10.10
N TYR A 126 15.86 10.81 11.31
CA TYR A 126 15.44 9.44 11.55
C TYR A 126 13.98 9.18 11.14
N ASN A 127 13.05 10.03 11.59
CA ASN A 127 11.64 9.90 11.28
C ASN A 127 11.37 9.99 9.76
N LYS A 128 12.07 10.90 9.07
CA LYS A 128 11.86 11.10 7.63
C LYS A 128 12.39 9.97 6.78
N TYR A 129 13.59 9.47 7.04
CA TYR A 129 14.11 8.32 6.31
C TYR A 129 13.28 7.07 6.59
N THR A 130 12.88 6.86 7.84
CA THR A 130 12.05 5.69 8.17
C THR A 130 10.68 5.78 7.48
N ALA A 131 10.04 6.95 7.47
CA ALA A 131 8.80 7.16 6.73
C ALA A 131 9.01 7.03 5.20
N PHE A 132 10.16 7.44 4.67
CA PHE A 132 10.53 7.26 3.28
C PHE A 132 10.63 5.77 2.91
N PHE A 133 11.34 4.96 3.71
CA PHE A 133 11.46 3.53 3.48
C PHE A 133 10.08 2.86 3.48
N LEU A 134 9.27 3.10 4.49
CA LEU A 134 7.91 2.52 4.56
C LEU A 134 7.03 2.92 3.38
N ARG A 135 7.07 4.19 2.96
CA ARG A 135 6.36 4.61 1.74
C ARG A 135 6.87 3.89 0.50
N SER A 136 8.19 3.68 0.40
CA SER A 136 8.81 2.99 -0.75
C SER A 136 8.47 1.49 -0.81
N PHE A 137 8.04 0.90 0.32
CA PHE A 137 7.66 -0.51 0.38
C PHE A 137 6.18 -0.75 0.08
N GLY A 138 5.39 0.30 -0.13
CA GLY A 138 3.98 0.20 -0.46
C GLY A 138 3.08 0.03 0.76
N SER A 139 1.78 0.26 0.54
CA SER A 139 0.75 0.05 1.55
C SER A 139 0.38 -1.42 1.64
N CYS A 140 0.06 -1.89 2.84
CA CYS A 140 -0.35 -3.27 3.07
C CYS A 140 -1.83 -3.51 2.68
N ALA A 141 -2.09 -3.67 1.39
CA ALA A 141 -3.39 -4.10 0.89
C ALA A 141 -3.65 -5.60 1.14
N LYS A 142 -4.92 -6.01 1.28
CA LYS A 142 -5.29 -7.41 1.53
C LYS A 142 -4.70 -8.38 0.49
N VAL A 143 -4.67 -7.98 -0.78
CA VAL A 143 -4.13 -8.78 -1.90
C VAL A 143 -2.65 -9.14 -1.75
N LEU A 144 -1.86 -8.29 -1.06
CA LEU A 144 -0.42 -8.55 -0.85
C LEU A 144 -0.18 -9.54 0.30
N GLY A 145 -1.18 -9.69 1.18
CA GLY A 145 -1.18 -10.63 2.28
C GLY A 145 -0.12 -10.37 3.37
N ILE A 146 -0.14 -11.22 4.39
CA ILE A 146 0.79 -11.14 5.54
C ILE A 146 2.26 -11.34 5.14
N GLN A 147 2.52 -12.02 4.01
CA GLN A 147 3.87 -12.25 3.51
C GLN A 147 4.57 -10.93 3.18
N HIS A 148 3.86 -9.99 2.56
CA HIS A 148 4.40 -8.66 2.26
C HIS A 148 4.70 -7.86 3.55
N LEU A 149 3.82 -7.92 4.55
CA LEU A 149 4.08 -7.31 5.86
C LEU A 149 5.33 -7.90 6.54
N ASN A 150 5.53 -9.21 6.45
CA ASN A 150 6.73 -9.85 6.99
C ASN A 150 7.99 -9.35 6.27
N GLN A 151 7.96 -9.22 4.94
CA GLN A 151 9.07 -8.62 4.17
C GLN A 151 9.37 -7.18 4.61
N ILE A 152 8.34 -6.35 4.84
CA ILE A 152 8.50 -5.00 5.38
C ILE A 152 9.19 -5.04 6.75
N GLY A 153 8.72 -5.90 7.65
CA GLY A 153 9.30 -6.06 8.98
C GLY A 153 10.77 -6.49 8.95
N GLU A 154 11.09 -7.50 8.15
CA GLU A 154 12.46 -8.00 7.94
C GLU A 154 13.36 -6.92 7.35
N CYS A 155 12.89 -6.22 6.32
CA CYS A 155 13.64 -5.15 5.69
C CYS A 155 13.88 -3.98 6.65
N MET A 156 12.89 -3.60 7.45
CA MET A 156 13.03 -2.56 8.47
C MET A 156 14.03 -2.94 9.55
N GLN A 157 14.03 -4.20 10.02
CA GLN A 157 15.05 -4.69 10.95
C GLN A 157 16.45 -4.68 10.33
N MET A 158 16.58 -5.06 9.06
CA MET A 158 17.84 -5.00 8.32
C MET A 158 18.36 -3.56 8.25
N ILE A 159 17.52 -2.60 7.83
CA ILE A 159 17.86 -1.17 7.77
C ILE A 159 18.37 -0.69 9.13
N GLN A 160 17.63 -0.96 10.21
CA GLN A 160 18.02 -0.57 11.56
C GLN A 160 19.40 -1.12 11.92
N LYS A 161 19.65 -2.42 11.70
CA LYS A 161 20.97 -3.04 11.94
C LYS A 161 22.08 -2.42 11.09
N ARG A 162 21.78 -2.01 9.86
CA ARG A 162 22.78 -1.41 8.95
C ARG A 162 23.11 0.03 9.27
N VAL A 163 22.11 0.81 9.68
CA VAL A 163 22.31 2.21 10.11
C VAL A 163 22.97 2.27 11.49
N PHE A 164 22.56 1.41 12.43
CA PHE A 164 23.00 1.40 13.84
C PHE A 164 23.83 0.16 14.19
N GLN A 165 24.85 -0.15 13.38
CA GLN A 165 25.68 -1.36 13.52
C GLN A 165 26.29 -1.48 14.92
N GLU A 166 26.82 -0.39 15.46
CA GLU A 166 27.47 -0.36 16.78
C GLU A 166 26.48 -0.56 17.94
N GLN A 167 25.19 -0.35 17.71
CA GLN A 167 24.12 -0.51 18.70
C GLN A 167 23.20 -1.70 18.37
N ASN A 168 23.65 -2.62 17.51
CA ASN A 168 22.90 -3.80 17.09
C ASN A 168 21.47 -3.47 16.59
N GLY A 169 21.32 -2.37 15.85
CA GLY A 169 20.03 -1.92 15.33
C GLY A 169 19.17 -1.12 16.31
N ASN A 170 19.67 -0.77 17.49
CA ASN A 170 18.91 0.03 18.45
C ASN A 170 19.12 1.55 18.19
N ALA A 171 18.15 2.14 17.49
CA ALA A 171 18.15 3.57 17.16
C ALA A 171 18.17 4.48 18.40
N LEU A 172 17.46 4.10 19.47
CA LEU A 172 17.43 4.90 20.70
C LEU A 172 18.77 4.85 21.43
N ALA A 173 19.42 3.70 21.48
CA ALA A 173 20.78 3.58 22.01
C ALA A 173 21.78 4.41 21.19
N ALA A 174 21.62 4.46 19.86
CA ALA A 174 22.45 5.30 18.99
C ALA A 174 22.22 6.79 19.28
N LEU A 175 20.97 7.23 19.46
CA LEU A 175 20.65 8.59 19.88
C LEU A 175 21.28 8.92 21.25
N LYS A 176 21.15 8.04 22.24
CA LYS A 176 21.73 8.22 23.58
C LYS A 176 23.26 8.36 23.52
N LYS A 177 23.92 7.55 22.67
CA LYS A 177 25.38 7.61 22.47
C LYS A 177 25.82 8.91 21.79
N GLN A 178 25.07 9.41 20.81
CA GLN A 178 25.44 10.57 20.00
C GLN A 178 25.49 11.88 20.80
N PHE A 179 24.67 12.03 21.85
CA PHE A 179 24.52 13.30 22.56
C PHE A 179 24.79 13.16 24.06
N GLU A 180 25.74 13.95 24.58
CA GLU A 180 26.19 13.92 25.99
C GLU A 180 25.05 14.10 26.99
N ILE A 181 24.02 14.90 26.66
CA ILE A 181 22.84 15.13 27.50
C ILE A 181 22.11 13.84 27.88
N PHE A 182 22.23 12.78 27.07
CA PHE A 182 21.62 11.48 27.31
C PHE A 182 22.59 10.45 27.90
N GLN A 183 23.86 10.81 28.10
CA GLN A 183 24.83 9.94 28.77
C GLN A 183 24.77 10.12 30.29
N SER A 184 24.37 11.30 30.76
CA SER A 184 24.21 11.63 32.18
C SER A 184 22.81 11.36 32.75
N THR A 185 21.86 10.96 31.91
CA THR A 185 20.44 10.85 32.31
C THR A 185 19.82 9.61 31.69
N ASP A 186 19.20 8.78 32.52
CA ASP A 186 18.41 7.66 32.01
C ASP A 186 17.07 8.19 31.48
N ILE A 187 16.94 8.20 30.14
CA ILE A 187 15.69 8.54 29.48
C ILE A 187 14.85 7.28 29.27
N LEU A 188 13.56 7.37 29.62
CA LEU A 188 12.60 6.32 29.33
C LEU A 188 12.36 6.21 27.82
N ASP A 189 12.25 4.99 27.33
CA ASP A 189 11.95 4.73 25.92
C ASP A 189 10.61 5.37 25.54
N MET A 190 9.61 5.26 26.43
CA MET A 190 8.30 5.89 26.23
C MET A 190 8.43 7.39 25.94
N TRP A 191 9.23 8.14 26.72
CA TRP A 191 9.40 9.58 26.53
C TRP A 191 10.07 9.93 25.20
N ALA A 192 11.03 9.12 24.77
CA ALA A 192 11.66 9.30 23.45
C ALA A 192 10.64 9.14 22.31
N TYR A 193 9.71 8.19 22.44
CA TYR A 193 8.66 7.98 21.45
C TYR A 193 7.41 8.83 21.67
N TRP A 194 7.33 9.58 22.77
CA TRP A 194 6.20 10.42 23.12
C TRP A 194 6.10 11.62 22.16
N PRO A 195 4.88 12.08 21.78
CA PRO A 195 4.73 13.17 20.82
C PRO A 195 5.46 14.45 21.24
N LEU A 196 6.16 15.07 20.29
CA LEU A 196 6.87 16.34 20.51
C LEU A 196 5.94 17.47 21.01
N PRO A 197 4.71 17.65 20.50
CA PRO A 197 3.78 18.66 21.02
C PRO A 197 3.37 18.42 22.48
N ALA A 198 3.47 17.18 22.96
CA ALA A 198 3.21 16.77 24.33
C ALA A 198 4.49 16.65 25.18
N GLY A 199 5.60 17.23 24.70
CA GLY A 199 6.87 17.36 25.43
C GLY A 199 7.76 16.12 25.42
N GLY A 200 7.46 15.13 24.57
CA GLY A 200 8.38 14.04 24.23
C GLY A 200 9.43 14.45 23.20
N LEU A 201 10.28 13.51 22.78
CA LEU A 201 11.20 13.75 21.66
C LEU A 201 10.54 13.62 20.28
N GLY A 202 9.38 12.96 20.19
CA GLY A 202 8.66 12.74 18.94
C GLY A 202 9.35 11.75 17.99
N MET A 203 10.27 10.92 18.49
CA MET A 203 10.83 9.82 17.69
C MET A 203 9.72 8.81 17.37
N LYS A 204 9.70 8.25 16.16
CA LYS A 204 8.66 7.29 15.76
C LYS A 204 9.13 5.85 15.92
N ASN A 205 8.35 5.04 16.66
CA ASN A 205 8.57 3.60 16.74
C ASN A 205 7.72 2.88 15.69
N TYR A 206 8.25 2.69 14.49
CA TYR A 206 7.52 2.05 13.41
C TYR A 206 7.40 0.53 13.56
N LEU A 207 8.22 -0.12 14.40
CA LEU A 207 8.07 -1.55 14.69
C LEU A 207 6.79 -1.82 15.51
N MET A 208 6.36 -0.85 16.32
CA MET A 208 5.07 -0.87 17.01
C MET A 208 3.91 -0.90 16.00
N ASP A 209 3.97 -0.05 14.97
CA ASP A 209 2.94 -0.01 13.92
C ASP A 209 2.95 -1.29 13.06
N ILE A 210 4.13 -1.82 12.72
CA ILE A 210 4.25 -3.12 12.01
C ILE A 210 3.67 -4.26 12.86
N GLY A 211 3.90 -4.25 14.16
CA GLY A 211 3.29 -5.21 15.09
C GLY A 211 1.76 -5.11 15.11
N ALA A 212 1.22 -3.90 15.20
CA ALA A 212 -0.22 -3.66 15.16
C ALA A 212 -0.87 -4.07 13.82
N LEU A 213 -0.19 -3.85 12.70
CA LEU A 213 -0.64 -4.37 11.39
C LEU A 213 -0.70 -5.89 11.41
N ARG A 214 0.32 -6.55 11.99
CA ARG A 214 0.38 -8.02 12.04
C ARG A 214 -0.78 -8.61 12.82
N GLU A 215 -1.17 -7.98 13.92
CA GLU A 215 -2.35 -8.37 14.70
C GLU A 215 -3.65 -8.30 13.89
N THR A 216 -3.81 -7.28 13.04
CA THR A 216 -4.97 -7.17 12.14
C THR A 216 -4.89 -8.23 11.05
N PHE A 217 -3.75 -8.41 10.38
CA PHE A 217 -3.60 -9.38 9.29
C PHE A 217 -3.90 -10.82 9.71
N ILE A 218 -3.55 -11.21 10.95
CA ILE A 218 -3.87 -12.54 11.47
C ILE A 218 -5.38 -12.78 11.55
N LYS A 219 -6.18 -11.71 11.68
CA LYS A 219 -7.65 -11.76 11.78
C LYS A 219 -8.35 -11.54 10.44
N VAL A 220 -7.64 -11.04 9.44
CA VAL A 220 -8.20 -10.79 8.10
C VAL A 220 -8.30 -12.12 7.37
N GLU A 221 -9.51 -12.44 6.91
CA GLU A 221 -9.73 -13.60 6.04
C GLU A 221 -8.98 -13.42 4.72
N HIS A 222 -8.36 -14.49 4.23
CA HIS A 222 -7.71 -14.46 2.93
C HIS A 222 -8.78 -14.33 1.84
N THR A 223 -8.68 -13.29 1.04
CA THR A 223 -9.61 -13.01 -0.05
C THR A 223 -8.84 -12.94 -1.37
N ASP A 224 -9.25 -13.75 -2.35
CA ASP A 224 -8.67 -13.78 -3.70
C ASP A 224 -9.78 -13.87 -4.77
N PHE A 225 -9.50 -14.35 -5.98
CA PHE A 225 -10.49 -14.51 -7.06
C PHE A 225 -10.79 -15.99 -7.39
N THR A 226 -10.35 -16.95 -6.57
CA THR A 226 -10.33 -18.38 -6.94
C THR A 226 -11.70 -19.06 -6.88
N ASP A 227 -12.59 -18.56 -6.03
CA ASP A 227 -13.98 -18.99 -5.84
C ASP A 227 -14.94 -18.40 -6.88
N LEU A 228 -14.69 -17.16 -7.33
CA LEU A 228 -15.61 -16.43 -8.22
C LEU A 228 -15.97 -17.15 -9.52
N PRO A 229 -15.08 -17.89 -10.21
CA PRO A 229 -15.46 -18.64 -11.41
C PRO A 229 -16.56 -19.68 -11.15
N LYS A 230 -16.65 -20.23 -9.94
CA LYS A 230 -17.74 -21.15 -9.56
C LYS A 230 -19.03 -20.38 -9.34
N GLU A 231 -18.97 -19.22 -8.70
CA GLU A 231 -20.12 -18.34 -8.48
C GLU A 231 -20.69 -17.80 -9.80
N ASP A 232 -19.84 -17.44 -10.77
CA ASP A 232 -20.28 -17.05 -12.11
C ASP A 232 -21.16 -18.12 -12.75
N LYS A 233 -20.79 -19.40 -12.62
CA LYS A 233 -21.55 -20.50 -13.20
C LYS A 233 -22.93 -20.62 -12.56
N VAL A 234 -23.00 -20.51 -11.23
CA VAL A 234 -24.26 -20.54 -10.49
C VAL A 234 -25.17 -19.37 -10.89
N LEU A 235 -24.64 -18.15 -10.91
CA LEU A 235 -25.38 -16.96 -11.30
C LEU A 235 -25.85 -17.02 -12.76
N TRP A 236 -25.03 -17.55 -13.65
CA TRP A 236 -25.41 -17.79 -15.05
C TRP A 236 -26.57 -18.79 -15.16
N GLU A 237 -26.48 -19.93 -14.48
CA GLU A 237 -27.54 -20.95 -14.48
C GLU A 237 -28.87 -20.40 -13.91
N GLU A 238 -28.81 -19.55 -12.88
CA GLU A 238 -29.98 -18.84 -12.36
C GLU A 238 -30.55 -17.84 -13.36
N GLN A 239 -29.71 -17.09 -14.07
CA GLN A 239 -30.15 -16.20 -15.14
C GLN A 239 -30.85 -16.96 -16.26
N GLU A 240 -30.33 -18.10 -16.68
CA GLU A 240 -30.94 -18.95 -17.71
C GLU A 240 -32.30 -19.51 -17.24
N LYS A 241 -32.40 -19.97 -15.99
CA LYS A 241 -33.68 -20.41 -15.40
C LYS A 241 -34.70 -19.26 -15.38
N ASN A 242 -34.29 -18.06 -15.00
CA ASN A 242 -35.16 -16.89 -14.95
C ASN A 242 -35.63 -16.47 -16.35
N LYS A 243 -34.76 -16.54 -17.36
CA LYS A 243 -35.15 -16.33 -18.76
C LYS A 243 -36.21 -17.34 -19.20
N GLU A 244 -36.01 -18.62 -18.88
CA GLU A 244 -36.95 -19.68 -19.26
C GLU A 244 -38.32 -19.55 -18.55
N THR A 245 -38.34 -19.17 -17.27
CA THR A 245 -39.58 -18.87 -16.54
C THR A 245 -40.31 -17.67 -17.16
N ALA A 246 -39.60 -16.58 -17.46
CA ALA A 246 -40.19 -15.41 -18.10
C ALA A 246 -40.79 -15.72 -19.49
N ARG A 247 -40.16 -16.63 -20.26
CA ARG A 247 -40.69 -17.10 -21.56
C ARG A 247 -42.03 -17.82 -21.39
N LYS A 248 -42.15 -18.67 -20.37
CA LYS A 248 -43.38 -19.42 -20.07
C LYS A 248 -44.50 -18.51 -19.61
N ASP A 249 -44.19 -17.56 -18.72
CA ASP A 249 -45.17 -16.65 -18.12
C ASP A 249 -45.74 -15.64 -19.13
N LEU A 250 -44.96 -15.22 -20.14
CA LEU A 250 -45.44 -14.26 -21.14
C LEU A 250 -46.15 -14.89 -22.36
N HIS A 251 -46.04 -16.21 -22.62
CA HIS A 251 -46.56 -16.83 -23.87
C HIS A 251 -46.05 -16.14 -25.16
N ILE A 252 -44.85 -15.54 -25.10
CA ILE A 252 -44.27 -14.77 -26.21
C ILE A 252 -43.22 -15.62 -26.93
N THR A 253 -43.35 -15.76 -28.25
CA THR A 253 -42.32 -16.34 -29.13
C THR A 253 -41.13 -15.39 -29.27
N LEU A 254 -39.94 -15.91 -29.61
CA LEU A 254 -38.70 -15.12 -29.75
C LEU A 254 -38.87 -13.86 -30.61
N GLU A 255 -39.68 -13.93 -31.68
CA GLU A 255 -39.96 -12.81 -32.60
C GLU A 255 -40.78 -11.69 -31.96
N ALA A 256 -41.63 -11.98 -30.97
CA ALA A 256 -42.46 -10.98 -30.30
C ALA A 256 -41.77 -10.33 -29.08
N LEU A 257 -40.61 -10.84 -28.63
CA LEU A 257 -39.77 -10.18 -27.60
C LEU A 257 -38.98 -8.99 -28.15
N GLU A 258 -38.64 -8.99 -29.45
CA GLU A 258 -37.98 -7.86 -30.11
C GLU A 258 -38.93 -6.66 -30.32
N ASP A 259 -40.23 -6.92 -30.47
CA ASP A 259 -41.25 -5.91 -30.80
C ASP A 259 -41.90 -5.28 -29.53
N VAL A 260 -41.86 -5.97 -28.38
CA VAL A 260 -42.35 -5.45 -27.08
C VAL A 260 -41.27 -4.55 -26.45
N SER A 261 -41.01 -3.42 -27.08
CA SER A 261 -40.05 -2.39 -26.63
C SER A 261 -40.47 -1.62 -25.36
N SER A 262 -41.63 -1.93 -24.78
CA SER A 262 -42.27 -1.13 -23.72
C SER A 262 -42.31 -1.78 -22.33
N THR A 263 -41.79 -2.99 -22.15
CA THR A 263 -41.60 -3.54 -20.80
C THR A 263 -40.16 -3.38 -20.36
N TRP A 264 -39.96 -2.89 -19.13
CA TRP A 264 -38.64 -2.76 -18.48
C TRP A 264 -37.82 -4.08 -18.44
N TYR A 265 -38.48 -5.22 -18.69
CA TYR A 265 -37.90 -6.54 -18.83
C TYR A 265 -37.22 -6.80 -20.20
N SER A 266 -37.77 -6.30 -21.32
CA SER A 266 -37.26 -6.63 -22.68
C SER A 266 -35.95 -5.91 -23.00
N GLN A 267 -35.79 -4.66 -22.56
CA GLN A 267 -34.56 -3.89 -22.76
C GLN A 267 -33.32 -4.49 -22.07
N ARG A 268 -33.50 -5.30 -21.01
CA ARG A 268 -32.41 -6.05 -20.38
C ARG A 268 -32.05 -7.30 -21.17
N GLN A 269 -32.99 -7.97 -21.83
CA GLN A 269 -32.74 -9.25 -22.51
C GLN A 269 -31.94 -9.12 -23.81
N VAL A 270 -32.11 -8.03 -24.56
CA VAL A 270 -31.38 -7.78 -25.83
C VAL A 270 -29.86 -7.62 -25.63
N HIS A 271 -29.42 -7.36 -24.40
CA HIS A 271 -28.00 -7.21 -24.04
C HIS A 271 -27.49 -8.28 -23.06
N LEU A 272 -28.27 -9.33 -22.80
CA LEU A 272 -27.79 -10.45 -21.99
C LEU A 272 -26.88 -11.35 -22.84
N PRO A 273 -25.78 -11.87 -22.26
CA PRO A 273 -24.98 -12.90 -22.89
C PRO A 273 -25.86 -14.09 -23.32
N GLN A 274 -25.52 -14.65 -24.48
CA GLN A 274 -26.18 -15.85 -25.04
C GLN A 274 -25.47 -17.13 -24.65
N THR A 275 -24.20 -17.03 -24.25
CA THR A 275 -23.35 -18.15 -23.82
C THR A 275 -22.67 -17.82 -22.50
N PHE A 276 -22.22 -18.87 -21.80
CA PHE A 276 -21.44 -18.71 -20.57
C PHE A 276 -20.10 -18.01 -20.85
N GLU A 277 -19.51 -18.26 -22.02
CA GLU A 277 -18.29 -17.61 -22.47
C GLU A 277 -18.49 -16.09 -22.62
N GLN A 278 -19.57 -15.67 -23.30
CA GLN A 278 -19.94 -14.24 -23.41
C GLN A 278 -20.26 -13.64 -22.04
N TYR A 279 -20.82 -14.41 -21.12
CA TYR A 279 -21.03 -13.97 -19.74
C TYR A 279 -19.69 -13.69 -19.06
N CYS A 280 -18.74 -14.63 -19.17
CA CYS A 280 -17.39 -14.47 -18.62
C CYS A 280 -16.63 -13.26 -19.20
N GLU A 281 -16.84 -12.90 -20.47
CA GLU A 281 -16.22 -11.72 -21.09
C GLU A 281 -16.65 -10.41 -20.42
N LEU A 282 -17.78 -10.39 -19.72
CA LEU A 282 -18.31 -9.20 -19.05
C LEU A 282 -17.82 -9.01 -17.60
N ARG A 283 -16.99 -9.93 -17.07
CA ARG A 283 -16.46 -9.87 -15.68
C ARG A 283 -15.86 -8.51 -15.32
N GLU A 284 -15.04 -7.95 -16.20
CA GLU A 284 -14.32 -6.70 -15.96
C GLU A 284 -15.16 -5.43 -16.24
N THR A 285 -16.40 -5.57 -16.73
CA THR A 285 -17.18 -4.43 -17.22
C THR A 285 -18.61 -4.33 -16.71
N LYS A 286 -19.25 -5.45 -16.41
CA LYS A 286 -20.67 -5.47 -16.02
C LYS A 286 -20.92 -6.23 -14.72
N HIS A 287 -20.03 -7.13 -14.30
CA HIS A 287 -20.30 -7.99 -13.14
C HIS A 287 -19.92 -7.27 -11.85
N SER A 288 -20.94 -6.94 -11.06
CA SER A 288 -20.78 -6.29 -9.76
C SER A 288 -20.00 -7.16 -8.78
N LEU A 289 -20.16 -8.49 -8.82
CA LEU A 289 -19.46 -9.44 -7.96
C LEU A 289 -17.94 -9.31 -8.08
N TRP A 290 -17.42 -9.36 -9.31
CA TRP A 290 -16.00 -9.18 -9.61
C TRP A 290 -15.48 -7.80 -9.19
N THR A 291 -16.29 -6.76 -9.41
CA THR A 291 -15.95 -5.39 -9.00
C THR A 291 -15.92 -5.24 -7.47
N THR A 292 -16.84 -5.87 -6.75
CA THR A 292 -16.85 -5.91 -5.28
C THR A 292 -15.63 -6.64 -4.77
N ARG A 293 -15.34 -7.84 -5.28
CA ARG A 293 -14.13 -8.59 -4.90
C ARG A 293 -12.85 -7.81 -5.19
N PHE A 294 -12.77 -7.15 -6.34
CA PHE A 294 -11.63 -6.30 -6.68
C PHE A 294 -11.43 -5.15 -5.67
N ARG A 295 -12.51 -4.52 -5.21
CA ARG A 295 -12.42 -3.50 -4.16
C ARG A 295 -11.99 -4.10 -2.83
N GLU A 296 -12.57 -5.23 -2.43
CA GLU A 296 -12.22 -5.93 -1.19
C GLU A 296 -10.73 -6.27 -1.12
N VAL A 297 -10.16 -6.86 -2.18
CA VAL A 297 -8.73 -7.24 -2.17
C VAL A 297 -7.78 -6.03 -2.19
N LEU A 298 -8.25 -4.87 -2.67
CA LEU A 298 -7.48 -3.62 -2.67
C LEU A 298 -7.59 -2.83 -1.37
N GLU A 299 -8.44 -3.23 -0.43
CA GLU A 299 -8.56 -2.56 0.86
C GLU A 299 -7.21 -2.57 1.59
N ILE A 300 -6.80 -1.39 2.04
CA ILE A 300 -5.61 -1.22 2.88
C ILE A 300 -5.97 -1.70 4.27
N VAL A 301 -5.13 -2.58 4.83
CA VAL A 301 -5.33 -3.11 6.17
C VAL A 301 -4.95 -2.04 7.20
N ASP A 302 -5.89 -1.72 8.08
CA ASP A 302 -5.67 -0.77 9.17
C ASP A 302 -4.88 -1.41 10.32
N LEU A 303 -4.15 -0.56 11.03
CA LEU A 303 -3.49 -0.93 12.29
C LEU A 303 -4.53 -1.39 13.32
N SER A 304 -4.23 -2.45 14.09
CA SER A 304 -5.10 -2.87 15.20
C SER A 304 -5.39 -1.68 16.13
N PRO A 305 -6.60 -1.48 16.66
CA PRO A 305 -6.84 -0.36 17.57
C PRO A 305 -5.92 -0.47 18.80
N PRO A 306 -5.39 0.66 19.33
CA PRO A 306 -4.67 0.64 20.60
C PRO A 306 -5.58 0.13 21.73
N VAL A 307 -4.98 -0.32 22.83
CA VAL A 307 -5.75 -0.74 24.02
C VAL A 307 -6.58 0.45 24.52
N GLU A 308 -7.83 0.18 24.91
CA GLU A 308 -8.67 1.20 25.52
C GLU A 308 -8.05 1.67 26.83
N LEU A 309 -7.83 2.98 26.92
CA LEU A 309 -7.38 3.63 28.13
C LEU A 309 -8.57 3.92 29.04
N ASP A 310 -8.33 4.02 30.35
CA ASP A 310 -9.36 4.46 31.28
C ASP A 310 -9.79 5.92 31.03
N ALA A 311 -10.90 6.32 31.66
CA ALA A 311 -11.46 7.66 31.49
C ALA A 311 -10.51 8.79 31.93
N ASN A 312 -9.69 8.54 32.95
CA ASN A 312 -8.74 9.53 33.47
C ASN A 312 -7.60 9.76 32.46
N MET A 313 -7.00 8.69 31.94
CA MET A 313 -5.93 8.77 30.95
C MET A 313 -6.41 9.41 29.63
N ASN A 314 -7.64 9.11 29.17
CA ASN A 314 -8.19 9.77 28.00
C ASN A 314 -8.36 11.28 28.23
N THR A 315 -8.90 11.68 29.39
CA THR A 315 -9.05 13.09 29.76
C THR A 315 -7.70 13.81 29.79
N GLN A 316 -6.66 13.15 30.34
CA GLN A 316 -5.30 13.68 30.34
C GLN A 316 -4.75 13.83 28.93
N LEU A 317 -4.92 12.82 28.07
CA LEU A 317 -4.45 12.86 26.68
C LEU A 317 -5.08 14.00 25.87
N ASP A 318 -6.38 14.24 26.05
CA ASP A 318 -7.13 15.33 25.40
C ASP A 318 -6.59 16.72 25.81
N SER A 319 -6.06 16.83 27.02
CA SER A 319 -5.48 18.08 27.53
C SER A 319 -4.09 18.42 26.96
N LEU A 320 -3.40 17.46 26.32
CA LEU A 320 -2.05 17.63 25.78
C LEU A 320 -1.98 18.44 24.48
N GLY A 321 -3.13 18.88 23.94
CA GLY A 321 -3.18 19.75 22.76
C GLY A 321 -2.63 19.11 21.48
N LEU A 322 -2.77 17.79 21.35
CA LEU A 322 -2.44 17.06 20.13
C LEU A 322 -3.38 17.49 19.00
N SER A 323 -2.82 17.86 17.84
CA SER A 323 -3.56 18.54 16.77
C SER A 323 -4.33 17.60 15.84
N SER A 324 -4.01 16.30 15.82
CA SER A 324 -4.61 15.35 14.90
C SER A 324 -5.04 14.06 15.59
N ALA A 325 -6.12 13.44 15.09
CA ALA A 325 -6.57 12.14 15.55
C ALA A 325 -5.47 11.07 15.44
N ASN A 326 -4.63 11.14 14.40
CA ASN A 326 -3.49 10.23 14.22
C ASN A 326 -2.45 10.38 15.33
N ASP A 327 -2.17 11.61 15.79
CA ASP A 327 -1.23 11.84 16.90
C ASP A 327 -1.79 11.29 18.22
N VAL A 328 -3.09 11.47 18.46
CA VAL A 328 -3.80 10.90 19.62
C VAL A 328 -3.73 9.37 19.59
N THR A 329 -4.09 8.75 18.46
CA THR A 329 -4.03 7.28 18.30
C THR A 329 -2.62 6.75 18.48
N TYR A 330 -1.60 7.44 17.93
CA TYR A 330 -0.20 7.05 18.12
C TYR A 330 0.21 7.17 19.59
N ALA A 331 -0.16 8.24 20.28
CA ALA A 331 0.12 8.40 21.71
C ALA A 331 -0.52 7.29 22.55
N LYS A 332 -1.78 6.90 22.24
CA LYS A 332 -2.43 5.75 22.89
C LYS A 332 -1.63 4.46 22.68
N ARG A 333 -1.11 4.20 21.46
CA ARG A 333 -0.24 3.03 21.22
C ARG A 333 1.05 3.08 22.04
N VAL A 334 1.70 4.24 22.13
CA VAL A 334 2.91 4.40 22.94
C VAL A 334 2.61 4.07 24.40
N ILE A 335 1.48 4.54 24.94
CA ILE A 335 1.01 4.16 26.28
C ILE A 335 0.85 2.64 26.37
N SER A 336 0.06 2.02 25.49
CA SER A 336 -0.21 0.58 25.54
C SER A 336 1.06 -0.26 25.43
N TYR A 337 2.01 0.15 24.59
CA TYR A 337 3.24 -0.59 24.35
C TYR A 337 4.26 -0.44 25.49
N TYR A 338 4.32 0.74 26.12
CA TYR A 338 5.28 1.04 27.19
C TYR A 338 4.63 1.18 28.58
N ASP A 339 3.44 0.63 28.79
CA ASP A 339 2.64 0.76 30.03
C ASP A 339 3.45 0.43 31.30
N ASN A 340 4.27 -0.63 31.22
CA ASN A 340 5.17 -1.03 32.30
C ASN A 340 6.17 0.06 32.73
N GLN A 341 6.56 0.98 31.85
CA GLN A 341 7.43 2.12 32.18
C GLN A 341 6.62 3.26 32.80
N LEU A 342 5.40 3.47 32.33
CA LEU A 342 4.49 4.54 32.76
C LEU A 342 4.07 4.39 34.22
N GLY A 343 3.57 3.21 34.58
CA GLY A 343 3.14 2.91 35.95
C GLY A 343 4.29 2.91 36.96
N LYS A 344 5.51 2.57 36.53
CA LYS A 344 6.69 2.52 37.41
C LYS A 344 7.39 3.86 37.59
N ALA A 345 7.39 4.73 36.57
CA ALA A 345 8.16 5.96 36.58
C ALA A 345 7.35 7.20 36.95
N PHE A 346 6.09 7.31 36.49
CA PHE A 346 5.34 8.56 36.58
C PHE A 346 3.97 8.43 37.23
N GLY A 347 3.35 7.24 37.23
CA GLY A 347 2.03 7.00 37.82
C GLY A 347 0.87 7.78 37.17
N SER A 348 1.14 8.69 36.23
CA SER A 348 0.19 9.50 35.47
C SER A 348 0.82 10.00 34.16
N LEU A 349 0.02 10.54 33.23
CA LEU A 349 0.51 11.18 32.00
C LEU A 349 0.95 12.65 32.20
N GLU A 350 0.75 13.21 33.39
CA GLU A 350 1.08 14.61 33.75
C GLU A 350 2.52 14.72 34.30
N PHE A 351 3.49 14.14 33.62
CA PHE A 351 4.90 14.23 34.03
C PHE A 351 5.62 15.46 33.43
N LEU A 352 4.94 16.29 32.63
CA LEU A 352 5.49 17.49 31.99
C LEU A 352 4.56 18.70 32.13
N ASP A 353 5.11 19.83 32.54
CA ASP A 353 4.41 21.10 32.53
C ASP A 353 4.28 21.61 31.09
N MET A 354 3.07 21.51 30.54
CA MET A 354 2.74 21.92 29.18
C MET A 354 2.94 23.43 28.93
N ALA A 355 2.99 24.26 29.99
CA ALA A 355 3.30 25.69 29.87
C ALA A 355 4.77 25.95 29.50
N LEU A 356 5.66 25.00 29.78
CA LEU A 356 7.10 25.11 29.49
C LEU A 356 7.46 24.69 28.05
N ILE A 357 6.51 24.15 27.28
CA ILE A 357 6.75 23.69 25.91
C ILE A 357 6.75 24.89 24.95
N PRO A 358 7.86 25.17 24.23
CA PRO A 358 7.91 26.26 23.27
C PRO A 358 7.13 25.92 21.98
N LYS A 359 5.81 26.16 21.99
CA LYS A 359 4.89 25.76 20.92
C LYS A 359 5.29 26.27 19.52
N SER A 360 5.80 27.51 19.42
CA SER A 360 6.25 28.09 18.14
C SER A 360 7.48 27.37 17.56
N LEU A 361 8.40 26.93 18.42
CA LEU A 361 9.56 26.14 18.02
C LEU A 361 9.14 24.75 17.54
N VAL A 362 8.25 24.08 18.27
CA VAL A 362 7.71 22.75 17.90
C VAL A 362 7.04 22.81 16.52
N GLN A 363 6.21 23.83 16.26
CA GLN A 363 5.57 24.02 14.96
C GLN A 363 6.58 24.25 13.82
N SER A 364 7.64 25.02 14.09
CA SER A 364 8.70 25.30 13.10
C SER A 364 9.50 24.03 12.77
N LEU A 365 9.79 23.20 13.77
CA LEU A 365 10.49 21.94 13.60
C LEU A 365 9.68 20.91 12.80
N ASN A 366 8.37 20.80 13.06
CA ASN A 366 7.48 19.93 12.29
C ASN A 366 7.45 20.29 10.79
N LYS A 367 7.66 21.58 10.45
CA LYS A 367 7.69 22.06 9.06
C LYS A 367 9.09 22.03 8.43
N ALA A 368 10.15 21.84 9.22
CA ALA A 368 11.52 21.91 8.74
C ALA A 368 11.78 20.80 7.72
N LYS A 369 12.10 21.15 6.48
CA LYS A 369 12.44 20.19 5.41
C LYS A 369 13.84 19.61 5.64
N VAL A 370 14.02 18.33 5.30
CA VAL A 370 15.36 17.75 5.16
C VAL A 370 15.73 17.95 3.70
N GLN A 371 16.92 18.48 3.46
CA GLN A 371 17.46 18.55 2.10
C GLN A 371 17.84 17.14 1.69
N TRP A 372 17.07 16.61 0.75
CA TRP A 372 17.39 15.38 0.03
C TRP A 372 18.47 15.74 -0.98
N ASP A 373 19.60 15.04 -0.93
CA ASP A 373 20.57 15.15 -2.02
C ASP A 373 20.02 14.23 -3.14
N ALA A 374 19.48 14.85 -4.19
CA ALA A 374 18.91 14.14 -5.34
C ALA A 374 19.99 13.66 -6.30
#